data_AF-A0A7Y8KE52-F1
#
_entry.id   AF-A0A7Y8KE52-F1
#
_cell.length_a   1.000
_cell.length_b   1.000
_cell.length_c   1.000
_cell.angle_alpha   90.00
_cell.angle_beta   90.00
_cell.angle_gamma   90.00
#
_symmetry.space_group_name_H-M   'P 1'
#
loop_
_entity.id
_entity.type
_entity.pdbx_description
1 polymer ?
#
loop_
_entity_poly.entity_id
_entity_poly.type
_entity_poly.pdbx_seq_one_letter_code
_entity_poly.pdbx_strand_id
1 'polypeptide(L)'
;RQGGALVPTARALELAAPLAEALAQVQALLAPNRFDPASAKRRFRVAMSDYSAAIFLPGLVRTLRREAPGIDLQIVQASREGMVDGVLNGDLDLAAGVFPDMPAELRTTPLFEEHYTCLIDRESLPKNGVLDLPAYLSRPHVLLEMRGSGTPEIERALTAIRERRHVAISLPHWGVAPQLIQGTDLVLTVSSRGLLNIDQQHLLAVPPPFHIPSFAFELAWHARRGGDSGLQWLIGQVQGVLSV
;
A
#
# COMPACT_ATOMS: atom_id res chain seq x y z
N ARG A 1 25.31 -56.56 12.27
CA ARG A 1 24.70 -56.61 13.62
C ARG A 1 25.57 -57.51 14.49
N GLN A 2 26.03 -57.03 15.64
CA GLN A 2 26.61 -57.87 16.70
C GLN A 2 25.66 -57.78 17.90
N GLY A 3 25.25 -58.92 18.46
CA GLY A 3 24.39 -58.95 19.66
C GLY A 3 23.04 -58.23 19.53
N GLY A 4 22.47 -58.13 18.32
CA GLY A 4 21.22 -57.40 18.07
C GLY A 4 21.38 -55.90 17.77
N ALA A 5 22.53 -55.30 18.08
CA ALA A 5 22.84 -53.90 17.78
C ALA A 5 23.37 -53.72 16.35
N LEU A 6 22.93 -52.64 15.70
CA LEU A 6 23.53 -52.19 14.44
C LEU A 6 24.89 -51.57 14.76
N VAL A 7 25.96 -52.21 14.28
CA VAL A 7 27.34 -51.72 14.41
C VAL A 7 27.71 -51.10 13.07
N PRO A 8 28.19 -49.85 13.04
CA PRO A 8 28.59 -49.19 11.80
C PRO A 8 29.75 -49.95 11.15
N THR A 9 29.68 -50.12 9.83
CA THR A 9 30.77 -50.70 9.05
C THR A 9 31.91 -49.69 8.91
N ALA A 10 33.12 -50.17 8.54
CA ALA A 10 34.25 -49.28 8.25
C ALA A 10 33.86 -48.17 7.23
N ARG A 11 33.07 -48.53 6.21
CA ARG A 11 32.55 -47.58 5.23
C ARG A 11 31.57 -46.56 5.82
N ALA A 12 30.74 -46.96 6.79
CA ALA A 12 29.84 -46.04 7.48
C ALA A 12 30.61 -45.05 8.37
N LEU A 13 31.71 -45.49 9.00
CA LEU A 13 32.59 -44.63 9.79
C LEU A 13 33.31 -43.60 8.92
N GLU A 14 33.82 -44.01 7.76
CA GLU A 14 34.44 -43.11 6.77
C GLU A 14 33.48 -42.04 6.25
N LEU A 15 32.21 -42.41 6.03
CA LEU A 15 31.20 -41.52 5.45
C LEU A 15 30.52 -40.60 6.48
N ALA A 16 30.66 -40.85 7.78
CA ALA A 16 29.93 -40.14 8.82
C ALA A 16 30.24 -38.63 8.82
N ALA A 17 31.52 -38.26 8.76
CA ALA A 17 31.95 -36.86 8.77
C ALA A 17 31.52 -36.07 7.51
N PRO A 18 31.82 -36.52 6.27
CA PRO A 18 31.42 -35.79 5.07
C PRO A 18 29.89 -35.74 4.89
N LEU A 19 29.15 -36.76 5.35
CA LEU A 19 27.69 -36.75 5.34
C LEU A 19 27.11 -35.74 6.34
N ALA A 20 27.66 -35.67 7.56
CA ALA A 20 27.25 -34.68 8.55
C ALA A 20 27.48 -33.25 8.06
N GLU A 21 28.60 -32.99 7.39
CA GLU A 21 28.93 -31.69 6.82
C GLU A 21 27.99 -31.30 5.66
N ALA A 22 27.70 -32.21 4.74
CA ALA A 22 26.74 -31.98 3.67
C ALA A 22 25.32 -31.75 4.20
N LEU A 23 24.90 -32.52 5.21
CA LEU A 23 23.61 -32.32 5.89
C LEU A 23 23.55 -30.98 6.61
N ALA A 24 24.65 -30.53 7.23
CA ALA A 24 24.72 -29.22 7.88
C ALA A 24 24.61 -28.08 6.85
N GLN A 25 25.20 -28.21 5.66
CA GLN A 25 25.04 -27.24 4.57
C GLN A 25 23.60 -27.18 4.05
N VAL A 26 22.95 -28.33 3.85
CA VAL A 26 21.52 -28.38 3.48
C VAL A 26 20.65 -27.81 4.59
N GLN A 27 20.92 -28.13 5.86
CA GLN A 27 20.22 -27.54 7.00
C GLN A 27 20.45 -26.04 7.11
N ALA A 28 21.62 -25.50 6.74
CA ALA A 28 21.86 -24.07 6.70
C ALA A 28 21.07 -23.37 5.59
N LEU A 29 20.84 -24.04 4.45
CA LEU A 29 19.94 -23.56 3.39
C LEU A 29 18.46 -23.59 3.82
N LEU A 30 18.11 -24.50 4.73
CA LEU A 30 16.76 -24.66 5.28
C LEU A 30 16.54 -23.93 6.60
N ALA A 31 17.61 -23.44 7.24
CA ALA A 31 17.53 -22.73 8.50
C ALA A 31 16.78 -21.42 8.24
N PRO A 32 15.79 -21.07 9.08
CA PRO A 32 15.14 -19.79 8.95
C PRO A 32 16.23 -18.71 9.04
N ASN A 33 16.39 -17.94 7.96
CA ASN A 33 17.25 -16.77 7.98
C ASN A 33 16.83 -15.93 9.18
N ARG A 34 17.62 -15.93 10.25
CA ARG A 34 17.43 -15.01 11.36
C ARG A 34 17.60 -13.61 10.78
N PHE A 35 16.49 -12.98 10.47
CA PHE A 35 16.49 -11.62 9.99
C PHE A 35 16.76 -10.71 11.19
N ASP A 36 17.94 -10.11 11.19
CA ASP A 36 18.30 -9.04 12.13
C ASP A 36 18.18 -7.69 11.42
N PRO A 37 17.17 -6.87 11.75
CA PRO A 37 16.98 -5.57 11.12
C PRO A 37 18.21 -4.67 11.23
N ALA A 38 18.94 -4.71 12.34
CA ALA A 38 20.03 -3.79 12.63
C ALA A 38 21.25 -3.99 11.70
N SER A 39 21.47 -5.23 11.24
CA SER A 39 22.59 -5.61 10.37
C SER A 39 22.17 -5.93 8.94
N ALA A 40 20.87 -6.04 8.65
CA ALA A 40 20.35 -6.34 7.33
C ALA A 40 20.78 -5.30 6.29
N LYS A 41 21.30 -5.78 5.16
CA LYS A 41 21.60 -4.99 3.96
C LYS A 41 20.76 -5.51 2.81
N ARG A 42 19.67 -4.82 2.51
CA ARG A 42 18.69 -5.29 1.53
C ARG A 42 17.92 -4.13 0.93
N ARG A 43 17.63 -4.24 -0.37
CA ARG A 43 16.69 -3.34 -1.05
C ARG A 43 15.33 -4.00 -1.17
N PHE A 44 14.28 -3.28 -0.79
CA PHE A 44 12.89 -3.66 -1.08
C PHE A 44 12.30 -2.74 -2.14
N ARG A 45 11.67 -3.31 -3.15
CA ARG A 45 10.90 -2.60 -4.17
C ARG A 45 9.44 -2.56 -3.74
N VAL A 46 8.95 -1.37 -3.39
CA VAL A 46 7.59 -1.18 -2.88
C VAL A 46 6.82 -0.29 -3.83
N ALA A 47 5.72 -0.79 -4.39
CA ALA A 47 4.83 0.03 -5.19
C ALA A 47 3.77 0.71 -4.32
N MET A 48 3.59 2.00 -4.51
CA MET A 48 2.58 2.81 -3.82
C MET A 48 2.30 4.08 -4.62
N SER A 49 1.11 4.67 -4.46
CA SER A 49 0.82 6.00 -5.02
C SER A 49 1.48 7.09 -4.18
N ASP A 50 1.50 8.33 -4.69
CA ASP A 50 1.95 9.48 -3.90
C ASP A 50 1.07 9.70 -2.65
N TYR A 51 -0.22 9.42 -2.73
CA TYR A 51 -1.15 9.38 -1.60
C TYR A 51 -0.65 8.47 -0.47
N SER A 52 -0.43 7.18 -0.75
CA SER A 52 0.03 6.24 0.27
C SER A 52 1.48 6.50 0.67
N ALA A 53 2.33 6.99 -0.24
CA ALA A 53 3.68 7.43 0.11
C ALA A 53 3.67 8.54 1.17
N ALA A 54 2.79 9.55 1.02
CA ALA A 54 2.65 10.65 1.97
C ALA A 54 2.17 10.18 3.36
N ILE A 55 1.33 9.14 3.40
CA ILE A 55 0.83 8.55 4.65
C ILE A 55 1.91 7.71 5.34
N PHE A 56 2.57 6.83 4.60
CA PHE A 56 3.42 5.79 5.21
C PHE A 56 4.89 6.19 5.35
N LEU A 57 5.49 6.80 4.33
CA LEU A 57 6.94 6.98 4.28
C LEU A 57 7.51 7.86 5.39
N PRO A 58 6.89 8.98 5.82
CA PRO A 58 7.47 9.80 6.88
C PRO A 58 7.65 9.02 8.18
N GLY A 59 6.64 8.22 8.57
CA GLY A 59 6.71 7.36 9.76
C GLY A 59 7.66 6.18 9.56
N LEU A 60 7.51 5.47 8.44
CA LEU A 60 8.32 4.28 8.13
C LEU A 60 9.80 4.60 8.09
N VAL A 61 10.21 5.67 7.40
CA VAL A 61 11.62 6.05 7.26
C VAL A 61 12.23 6.40 8.62
N ARG A 62 11.52 7.08 9.52
CA ARG A 62 12.02 7.35 10.88
C ARG A 62 12.34 6.04 11.61
N THR A 63 11.47 5.04 11.51
CA THR A 63 11.69 3.73 12.11
C THR A 63 12.85 2.98 11.45
N LEU A 64 12.90 2.93 10.11
CA LEU A 64 13.97 2.27 9.37
C LEU A 64 15.34 2.89 9.67
N ARG A 65 15.45 4.22 9.75
CA ARG A 65 16.72 4.89 10.08
C ARG A 65 17.23 4.56 11.48
N ARG A 66 16.33 4.25 12.42
CA ARG A 66 16.67 3.85 13.79
C ARG A 66 16.99 2.37 13.91
N GLU A 67 16.18 1.51 13.31
CA GLU A 67 16.17 0.08 13.58
C GLU A 67 16.84 -0.77 12.50
N ALA A 68 16.87 -0.28 11.25
CA ALA A 68 17.40 -1.02 10.11
C ALA A 68 18.09 -0.10 9.08
N PRO A 69 19.20 0.57 9.46
CA PRO A 69 19.81 1.62 8.65
C PRO A 69 20.43 1.14 7.33
N GLY A 70 20.62 -0.19 7.16
CA GLY A 70 21.12 -0.83 5.95
C GLY A 70 20.02 -1.27 4.97
N ILE A 71 18.74 -1.06 5.29
CA ILE A 71 17.63 -1.34 4.39
C ILE A 71 17.38 -0.14 3.46
N ASP A 72 17.40 -0.41 2.16
CA ASP A 72 16.99 0.53 1.12
C ASP A 72 15.53 0.30 0.73
N LEU A 73 14.77 1.38 0.57
CA LEU A 73 13.45 1.33 -0.08
C LEU A 73 13.53 1.96 -1.46
N GLN A 74 13.12 1.22 -2.48
CA GLN A 74 12.85 1.75 -3.80
C GLN A 74 11.34 1.87 -3.98
N ILE A 75 10.86 3.10 -4.08
CA ILE A 75 9.44 3.40 -4.28
C ILE A 75 9.12 3.45 -5.77
N VAL A 76 8.09 2.72 -6.19
CA VAL A 76 7.65 2.64 -7.58
C VAL A 76 6.18 3.08 -7.66
N GLN A 77 5.87 3.99 -8.58
CA GLN A 77 4.48 4.28 -8.92
C GLN A 77 4.04 3.40 -10.09
N ALA A 78 2.87 2.78 -9.95
CA ALA A 78 2.27 1.93 -10.98
C ALA A 78 0.75 1.95 -10.85
N SER A 79 0.04 1.68 -11.95
CA SER A 79 -1.41 1.41 -11.91
C SER A 79 -1.71 0.21 -11.00
N ARG A 80 -2.99 0.02 -10.64
CA ARG A 80 -3.43 -1.17 -9.88
C ARG A 80 -2.98 -2.46 -10.56
N GLU A 81 -3.17 -2.54 -11.88
CA GLU A 81 -2.74 -3.66 -12.71
C GLU A 81 -1.21 -3.84 -12.66
N GLY A 82 -0.45 -2.75 -12.85
CA GLY A 82 1.02 -2.81 -12.81
C GLY A 82 1.58 -3.18 -11.44
N MET A 83 0.88 -2.81 -10.34
CA MET A 83 1.21 -3.26 -8.99
C MET A 83 1.03 -4.77 -8.85
N VAL A 84 -0.11 -5.30 -9.28
CA VAL A 84 -0.43 -6.74 -9.22
C VAL A 84 0.58 -7.53 -10.06
N ASP A 85 0.78 -7.15 -11.32
CA ASP A 85 1.71 -7.81 -12.24
C ASP A 85 3.16 -7.77 -11.72
N GLY A 86 3.59 -6.62 -11.20
CA GLY A 86 4.93 -6.47 -10.65
C GLY A 86 5.17 -7.38 -9.44
N VAL A 87 4.18 -7.56 -8.57
CA VAL A 87 4.30 -8.48 -7.42
C VAL A 87 4.29 -9.94 -7.89
N LEU A 88 3.41 -10.30 -8.83
CA LEU A 88 3.33 -11.65 -9.41
C LEU A 88 4.65 -12.07 -10.06
N ASN A 89 5.21 -11.19 -10.91
CA ASN A 89 6.46 -11.46 -11.62
C ASN A 89 7.70 -11.38 -10.71
N GLY A 90 7.55 -10.81 -9.51
CA GLY A 90 8.65 -10.63 -8.55
C GLY A 90 9.51 -9.39 -8.80
N ASP A 91 9.04 -8.48 -9.65
CA ASP A 91 9.60 -7.15 -9.79
C ASP A 91 9.36 -6.29 -8.55
N LEU A 92 8.24 -6.49 -7.87
CA LEU A 92 7.90 -5.78 -6.65
C LEU A 92 7.89 -6.77 -5.48
N ASP A 93 8.45 -6.36 -4.34
CA ASP A 93 8.36 -7.13 -3.11
C ASP A 93 7.01 -6.89 -2.42
N LEU A 94 6.51 -5.64 -2.49
CA LEU A 94 5.25 -5.19 -1.88
C LEU A 94 4.51 -4.24 -2.82
N ALA A 95 3.19 -4.25 -2.74
CA ALA A 95 2.33 -3.19 -3.28
C ALA A 95 1.35 -2.69 -2.21
N ALA A 96 1.20 -1.38 -2.07
CA ALA A 96 0.28 -0.73 -1.14
C ALA A 96 -0.79 0.00 -1.94
N GLY A 97 -2.03 -0.48 -1.88
CA GLY A 97 -3.10 -0.03 -2.76
C GLY A 97 -4.47 -0.58 -2.40
N VAL A 98 -5.38 -0.49 -3.36
CA VAL A 98 -6.74 -1.06 -3.27
C VAL A 98 -6.83 -2.15 -4.32
N PHE A 99 -7.20 -3.37 -3.93
CA PHE A 99 -7.18 -4.52 -4.83
C PHE A 99 -8.50 -5.31 -4.75
N PRO A 100 -9.56 -4.89 -5.48
CA PRO A 100 -10.86 -5.58 -5.42
C PRO A 100 -10.80 -7.00 -5.99
N ASP A 101 -9.98 -7.22 -7.03
CA ASP A 101 -9.82 -8.51 -7.69
C ASP A 101 -8.40 -9.02 -7.47
N MET A 102 -8.23 -9.92 -6.50
CA MET A 102 -6.91 -10.44 -6.14
C MET A 102 -6.65 -11.85 -6.67
N PRO A 103 -5.55 -12.08 -7.42
CA PRO A 103 -5.10 -13.41 -7.81
C PRO A 103 -4.79 -14.29 -6.59
N ALA A 104 -5.00 -15.61 -6.72
CA ALA A 104 -4.81 -16.58 -5.65
C ALA A 104 -3.34 -16.69 -5.17
N GLU A 105 -2.40 -16.31 -6.03
CA GLU A 105 -0.97 -16.29 -5.81
C GLU A 105 -0.52 -15.13 -4.90
N LEU A 106 -1.38 -14.14 -4.70
CA LEU A 106 -1.12 -12.99 -3.85
C LEU A 106 -1.77 -13.17 -2.48
N ARG A 107 -1.13 -12.57 -1.48
CA ARG A 107 -1.65 -12.42 -0.12
C ARG A 107 -1.82 -10.95 0.15
N THR A 108 -2.87 -10.61 0.88
CA THR A 108 -3.09 -9.25 1.37
C THR A 108 -3.21 -9.19 2.87
N THR A 109 -2.97 -8.01 3.40
CA THR A 109 -3.39 -7.64 4.75
C THR A 109 -3.97 -6.22 4.71
N PRO A 110 -5.13 -5.98 5.33
CA PRO A 110 -5.69 -4.64 5.42
C PRO A 110 -4.78 -3.77 6.30
N LEU A 111 -4.53 -2.55 5.82
CA LEU A 111 -3.87 -1.50 6.58
C LEU A 111 -4.91 -0.65 7.32
N PHE A 112 -5.98 -0.28 6.63
CA PHE A 112 -7.10 0.48 7.19
C PHE A 112 -8.31 0.44 6.26
N GLU A 113 -9.47 0.76 6.81
CA GLU A 113 -10.65 1.15 6.03
C GLU A 113 -10.58 2.66 5.73
N GLU A 114 -10.94 3.02 4.50
CA GLU A 114 -10.91 4.38 3.98
C GLU A 114 -12.28 4.84 3.49
N HIS A 115 -12.51 6.15 3.61
CA HIS A 115 -13.72 6.83 3.16
C HIS A 115 -13.39 8.01 2.25
N TYR A 116 -14.35 8.44 1.45
CA TYR A 116 -14.23 9.63 0.63
C TYR A 116 -14.73 10.88 1.34
N THR A 117 -14.12 12.02 1.04
CA THR A 117 -14.53 13.34 1.49
C THR A 117 -14.35 14.34 0.34
N CYS A 118 -15.12 15.43 0.38
CA CYS A 118 -15.01 16.53 -0.57
C CYS A 118 -14.18 17.66 0.04
N LEU A 119 -13.13 18.06 -0.65
CA LEU A 119 -12.37 19.27 -0.39
C LEU A 119 -12.90 20.38 -1.28
N ILE A 120 -13.22 21.51 -0.67
CA ILE A 120 -13.68 22.73 -1.34
C ILE A 120 -12.99 23.94 -0.73
N ASP A 121 -12.99 25.06 -1.45
CA ASP A 121 -12.61 26.33 -0.87
C ASP A 121 -13.69 26.79 0.13
N ARG A 122 -13.26 27.36 1.25
CA ARG A 122 -14.13 27.77 2.35
C ARG A 122 -15.13 28.85 1.94
N GLU A 123 -14.70 29.81 1.13
CA GLU A 123 -15.57 30.90 0.65
C GLU A 123 -16.57 30.41 -0.40
N SER A 124 -16.24 29.27 -1.02
CA SER A 124 -17.04 28.62 -2.04
C SER A 124 -18.25 27.84 -1.48
N LEU A 125 -18.31 27.55 -0.17
CA LEU A 125 -19.40 26.77 0.43
C LEU A 125 -20.68 27.62 0.53
N PRO A 126 -21.87 27.06 0.20
CA PRO A 126 -23.13 27.78 0.40
C PRO A 126 -23.32 28.20 1.86
N LYS A 127 -24.02 29.32 2.09
CA LYS A 127 -24.22 29.91 3.42
C LYS A 127 -24.86 28.99 4.46
N ASN A 128 -25.55 27.92 4.02
CA ASN A 128 -26.14 26.91 4.90
C ASN A 128 -25.09 25.90 5.43
N GLY A 129 -23.84 25.96 4.97
CA GLY A 129 -22.75 25.10 5.41
C GLY A 129 -22.80 23.67 4.86
N VAL A 130 -23.67 23.38 3.88
CA VAL A 130 -23.88 22.03 3.35
C VAL A 130 -23.61 22.00 1.86
N LEU A 131 -22.75 21.08 1.43
CA LEU A 131 -22.59 20.74 0.02
C LEU A 131 -23.62 19.67 -0.32
N ASP A 132 -24.79 20.07 -0.81
CA ASP A 132 -25.82 19.14 -1.29
C ASP A 132 -25.52 18.62 -2.70
N LEU A 133 -26.30 17.64 -3.17
CA LEU A 133 -26.06 17.00 -4.47
C LEU A 133 -26.16 17.99 -5.65
N PRO A 134 -27.18 18.87 -5.74
CA PRO A 134 -27.21 19.90 -6.79
C PRO A 134 -26.01 20.85 -6.75
N ALA A 135 -25.60 21.32 -5.58
CA ALA A 135 -24.42 22.16 -5.42
C ALA A 135 -23.14 21.42 -5.85
N TYR A 136 -23.01 20.13 -5.52
CA TYR A 136 -21.89 19.31 -5.97
C TYR A 136 -21.84 19.17 -7.50
N LEU A 137 -22.97 18.84 -8.13
CA LEU A 137 -23.03 18.55 -9.58
C LEU A 137 -22.91 19.81 -10.46
N SER A 138 -23.33 20.97 -9.95
CA SER A 138 -23.23 22.25 -10.67
C SER A 138 -21.79 22.79 -10.79
N ARG A 139 -20.84 22.23 -10.03
CA ARG A 139 -19.46 22.71 -9.96
C ARG A 139 -18.52 21.87 -10.83
N PRO A 140 -17.43 22.45 -11.34
CA PRO A 140 -16.35 21.70 -11.96
C PRO A 140 -15.57 20.86 -10.92
N HIS A 141 -15.08 19.70 -11.34
CA HIS A 141 -14.37 18.76 -10.46
C HIS A 141 -12.93 18.52 -10.88
N VAL A 142 -12.10 18.26 -9.88
CA VAL A 142 -10.77 17.68 -10.05
C VAL A 142 -10.87 16.16 -9.90
N LEU A 143 -10.40 15.43 -10.91
CA LEU A 143 -10.29 13.98 -10.92
C LEU A 143 -8.85 13.56 -10.68
N LEU A 144 -8.64 12.68 -9.70
CA LEU A 144 -7.39 11.95 -9.54
C LEU A 144 -7.48 10.62 -10.29
N GLU A 145 -6.67 10.47 -11.33
CA GLU A 145 -6.63 9.27 -12.15
C GLU A 145 -5.19 8.96 -12.56
N MET A 146 -4.80 7.69 -12.42
CA MET A 146 -3.56 7.18 -13.00
C MET A 146 -3.93 6.29 -14.18
N ARG A 147 -3.27 6.46 -15.33
CA ARG A 147 -3.58 5.71 -16.55
C ARG A 147 -3.73 4.21 -16.25
N GLY A 148 -4.83 3.62 -16.71
CA GLY A 148 -5.12 2.19 -16.53
C GLY A 148 -5.73 1.82 -15.16
N SER A 149 -6.31 2.76 -14.41
CA SER A 149 -6.97 2.47 -13.13
C SER A 149 -8.44 1.99 -13.23
N GLY A 150 -8.98 1.87 -14.44
CA GLY A 150 -10.41 1.56 -14.66
C GLY A 150 -11.34 2.72 -14.28
N THR A 151 -12.65 2.47 -14.29
CA THR A 151 -13.66 3.48 -13.92
C THR A 151 -13.51 3.88 -12.45
N PRO A 152 -13.28 5.17 -12.12
CA PRO A 152 -13.12 5.61 -10.74
C PRO A 152 -14.37 5.34 -9.89
N GLU A 153 -14.18 5.00 -8.61
CA GLU A 153 -15.29 4.64 -7.70
C GLU A 153 -16.33 5.76 -7.55
N ILE A 154 -15.90 7.01 -7.64
CA ILE A 154 -16.79 8.19 -7.59
C ILE A 154 -17.73 8.21 -8.80
N GLU A 155 -17.23 7.90 -10.00
CA GLU A 155 -18.04 7.85 -11.21
C GLU A 155 -19.02 6.68 -11.18
N ARG A 156 -18.62 5.53 -10.60
CA ARG A 156 -19.52 4.38 -10.37
C ARG A 156 -20.65 4.74 -9.41
N ALA A 157 -20.34 5.43 -8.31
CA ALA A 157 -21.33 5.88 -7.34
C ALA A 157 -22.32 6.90 -7.94
N LEU A 158 -21.83 7.87 -8.72
CA LEU A 158 -22.69 8.81 -9.45
C LEU A 158 -23.57 8.11 -10.49
N THR A 159 -23.00 7.18 -11.25
CA THR A 159 -23.75 6.40 -12.24
C THR A 159 -24.87 5.58 -11.60
N ALA A 160 -24.63 5.01 -10.40
CA ALA A 160 -25.64 4.24 -9.66
C ALA A 160 -26.88 5.07 -9.30
N ILE A 161 -26.73 6.37 -9.10
CA ILE A 161 -27.83 7.32 -8.88
C ILE A 161 -28.25 8.07 -10.16
N ARG A 162 -27.77 7.63 -11.33
CA ARG A 162 -28.05 8.20 -12.66
C ARG A 162 -27.57 9.64 -12.86
N GLU A 163 -26.56 10.05 -12.09
CA GLU A 163 -25.95 11.37 -12.18
C GLU A 163 -24.56 11.30 -12.83
N ARG A 164 -24.07 12.47 -13.25
CA ARG A 164 -22.69 12.66 -13.76
C ARG A 164 -22.19 14.03 -13.35
N ARG A 165 -20.88 14.15 -13.11
CA ARG A 165 -20.23 15.42 -12.80
C ARG A 165 -19.41 15.94 -13.98
N HIS A 166 -19.18 17.24 -14.02
CA HIS A 166 -18.25 17.84 -14.96
C HIS A 166 -16.82 17.81 -14.41
N VAL A 167 -15.93 17.05 -15.03
CA VAL A 167 -14.50 17.04 -14.70
C VAL A 167 -13.79 18.14 -15.51
N ALA A 168 -13.30 19.16 -14.83
CA ALA A 168 -12.55 20.25 -15.47
C ALA A 168 -11.06 19.92 -15.59
N ILE A 169 -10.51 19.16 -14.63
CA ILE A 169 -9.09 18.80 -14.58
C ILE A 169 -8.97 17.33 -14.17
N SER A 170 -8.13 16.57 -14.89
CA SER A 170 -7.72 15.21 -14.50
C SER A 170 -6.20 15.17 -14.37
N LEU A 171 -5.68 14.61 -13.28
CA LEU A 171 -4.25 14.51 -13.01
C LEU A 171 -3.89 13.29 -12.16
N PRO A 172 -2.66 12.76 -12.25
CA PRO A 172 -2.22 11.61 -11.46
C PRO A 172 -1.56 11.99 -10.13
N HIS A 173 -1.53 13.29 -9.76
CA HIS A 173 -0.74 13.79 -8.64
C HIS A 173 -1.62 14.24 -7.47
N TRP A 174 -1.77 13.36 -6.47
CA TRP A 174 -2.50 13.64 -5.24
C TRP A 174 -1.91 14.84 -4.49
N GLY A 175 -0.57 14.96 -4.41
CA GLY A 175 0.08 16.02 -3.63
C GLY A 175 -0.18 17.46 -4.12
N VAL A 176 -0.55 17.63 -5.39
CA VAL A 176 -0.86 18.94 -5.99
C VAL A 176 -2.36 19.23 -5.97
N ALA A 177 -3.21 18.21 -6.01
CA ALA A 177 -4.65 18.38 -6.17
C ALA A 177 -5.32 19.29 -5.10
N PRO A 178 -4.99 19.20 -3.80
CA PRO A 178 -5.56 20.12 -2.80
C PRO A 178 -5.25 21.60 -3.08
N GLN A 179 -4.11 21.91 -3.68
CA GLN A 179 -3.68 23.28 -3.97
C GLN A 179 -4.49 23.91 -5.11
N LEU A 180 -5.12 23.10 -5.96
CA LEU A 180 -5.99 23.59 -7.04
C LEU A 180 -7.33 24.11 -6.53
N ILE A 181 -7.69 23.78 -5.29
CA ILE A 181 -9.01 24.08 -4.75
C ILE A 181 -9.08 25.49 -4.20
N GLN A 182 -8.05 25.94 -3.50
CA GLN A 182 -8.02 27.25 -2.86
C GLN A 182 -8.23 28.38 -3.88
N GLY A 183 -9.18 29.27 -3.61
CA GLY A 183 -9.53 30.40 -4.47
C GLY A 183 -10.30 30.03 -5.74
N THR A 184 -10.84 28.81 -5.84
CA THR A 184 -11.61 28.35 -7.02
C THR A 184 -13.00 27.83 -6.62
N ASP A 185 -13.83 27.54 -7.61
CA ASP A 185 -15.12 26.86 -7.45
C ASP A 185 -15.02 25.33 -7.62
N LEU A 186 -13.79 24.79 -7.73
CA LEU A 186 -13.55 23.37 -7.95
C LEU A 186 -13.89 22.54 -6.71
N VAL A 187 -14.31 21.30 -6.97
CA VAL A 187 -14.49 20.27 -5.93
C VAL A 187 -13.49 19.14 -6.17
N LEU A 188 -12.80 18.72 -5.12
CA LEU A 188 -11.96 17.52 -5.11
C LEU A 188 -12.58 16.47 -4.20
N THR A 189 -12.97 15.32 -4.73
CA THR A 189 -13.45 14.18 -3.94
C THR A 189 -12.34 13.12 -3.85
N VAL A 190 -11.82 12.88 -2.65
CA VAL A 190 -10.64 12.03 -2.40
C VAL A 190 -10.74 11.30 -1.07
N SER A 191 -9.81 10.37 -0.85
CA SER A 191 -9.62 9.66 0.42
C SER A 191 -9.42 10.62 1.60
N SER A 192 -10.13 10.37 2.70
CA SER A 192 -10.25 11.27 3.84
C SER A 192 -8.94 11.48 4.60
N ARG A 193 -8.12 10.42 4.77
CA ARG A 193 -6.85 10.52 5.51
C ARG A 193 -5.83 11.44 4.86
N GLY A 194 -5.94 11.64 3.55
CA GLY A 194 -5.09 12.58 2.84
C GLY A 194 -5.30 14.03 3.30
N LEU A 195 -6.49 14.35 3.80
CA LEU A 195 -6.84 15.73 4.14
C LEU A 195 -6.58 16.09 5.61
N LEU A 196 -5.90 15.24 6.39
CA LEU A 196 -5.67 15.49 7.81
C LEU A 196 -4.81 16.74 8.09
N ASN A 197 -3.96 17.14 7.13
CA ASN A 197 -3.04 18.27 7.26
C ASN A 197 -3.36 19.43 6.30
N ILE A 198 -4.62 19.57 5.85
CA ILE A 198 -5.02 20.71 5.00
C ILE A 198 -4.95 22.02 5.76
N ASP A 199 -4.78 23.12 5.03
CA ASP A 199 -4.97 24.46 5.57
C ASP A 199 -6.46 24.73 5.80
N GLN A 200 -6.91 24.46 7.03
CA GLN A 200 -8.30 24.66 7.43
C GLN A 200 -8.72 26.13 7.41
N GLN A 201 -7.81 27.10 7.32
CA GLN A 201 -8.19 28.51 7.21
C GLN A 201 -8.87 28.80 5.88
N HIS A 202 -8.45 28.12 4.81
CA HIS A 202 -8.92 28.40 3.45
C HIS A 202 -9.69 27.24 2.82
N LEU A 203 -9.48 26.02 3.32
CA LEU A 203 -10.10 24.83 2.78
C LEU A 203 -11.06 24.19 3.78
N LEU A 204 -12.11 23.56 3.27
CA LEU A 204 -13.06 22.77 4.04
C LEU A 204 -13.14 21.36 3.49
N ALA A 205 -13.03 20.38 4.40
CA ALA A 205 -13.37 18.99 4.13
C ALA A 205 -14.81 18.73 4.60
N VAL A 206 -15.68 18.32 3.69
CA VAL A 206 -17.10 18.05 3.95
C VAL A 206 -17.52 16.67 3.42
N PRO A 207 -18.51 15.99 4.02
CA PRO A 207 -18.98 14.71 3.52
C PRO A 207 -19.48 14.81 2.06
N PRO A 208 -19.28 13.77 1.23
CA PRO A 208 -19.90 13.72 -0.09
C PRO A 208 -21.44 13.70 0.03
N PRO A 209 -22.19 14.39 -0.84
CA PRO A 209 -23.66 14.44 -0.77
C PRO A 209 -24.39 13.18 -1.23
N PHE A 210 -23.65 12.09 -1.47
CA PHE A 210 -24.17 10.82 -1.92
C PHE A 210 -23.28 9.71 -1.36
N HIS A 211 -23.83 8.49 -1.29
CA HIS A 211 -23.08 7.36 -0.77
C HIS A 211 -22.00 6.92 -1.76
N ILE A 212 -20.75 6.93 -1.29
CA ILE A 212 -19.62 6.30 -1.96
C ILE A 212 -19.15 5.16 -1.04
N PRO A 213 -19.10 3.90 -1.52
CA PRO A 213 -18.65 2.79 -0.69
C PRO A 213 -17.26 3.03 -0.09
N SER A 214 -17.07 2.64 1.16
CA SER A 214 -15.75 2.54 1.76
C SER A 214 -14.95 1.43 1.09
N PHE A 215 -13.63 1.48 1.26
CA PHE A 215 -12.74 0.46 0.71
C PHE A 215 -11.60 0.15 1.68
N ALA A 216 -11.14 -1.09 1.63
CA ALA A 216 -9.93 -1.49 2.34
C ALA A 216 -8.71 -1.02 1.55
N PHE A 217 -7.81 -0.31 2.23
CA PHE A 217 -6.46 -0.09 1.72
C PHE A 217 -5.56 -1.20 2.26
N GLU A 218 -4.83 -1.88 1.39
CA GLU A 218 -4.15 -3.14 1.68
C GLU A 218 -2.68 -3.10 1.29
N LEU A 219 -1.89 -3.95 1.95
CA LEU A 219 -0.60 -4.40 1.44
C LEU A 219 -0.77 -5.74 0.75
N ALA A 220 -0.18 -5.88 -0.43
CA ALA A 220 -0.13 -7.11 -1.20
C ALA A 220 1.32 -7.58 -1.39
N TRP A 221 1.52 -8.90 -1.29
CA TRP A 221 2.77 -9.58 -1.63
C TRP A 221 2.49 -10.94 -2.23
N HIS A 222 3.48 -11.52 -2.91
CA HIS A 222 3.33 -12.87 -3.45
C HIS A 222 3.40 -13.92 -2.34
N ALA A 223 2.45 -14.86 -2.32
CA ALA A 223 2.38 -15.98 -1.38
C ALA A 223 3.69 -16.78 -1.25
N ARG A 224 4.47 -16.94 -2.33
CA ARG A 224 5.77 -17.62 -2.30
C ARG A 224 6.80 -16.95 -1.38
N ARG A 225 6.63 -15.66 -1.09
CA ARG A 225 7.47 -14.86 -0.20
C ARG A 225 6.91 -14.80 1.23
N GLY A 226 5.85 -15.54 1.56
CA GLY A 226 5.27 -15.57 2.91
C GLY A 226 6.25 -16.02 4.00
N GLY A 227 7.23 -16.87 3.67
CA GLY A 227 8.27 -17.31 4.60
C GLY A 227 9.48 -16.36 4.73
N ASP A 228 9.51 -15.24 3.99
CA ASP A 228 10.63 -14.28 4.01
C ASP A 228 10.55 -13.38 5.25
N SER A 229 11.35 -13.68 6.27
CA SER A 229 11.34 -12.94 7.54
C SER A 229 11.64 -11.46 7.40
N GLY A 230 12.45 -11.04 6.41
CA GLY A 230 12.71 -9.62 6.17
C GLY A 230 11.51 -8.90 5.56
N LEU A 231 10.80 -9.57 4.65
CA LEU A 231 9.54 -9.05 4.09
C LEU A 231 8.46 -8.97 5.16
N GLN A 232 8.28 -10.01 5.97
CA GLN A 232 7.30 -10.03 7.05
C GLN A 232 7.59 -8.95 8.10
N TRP A 233 8.87 -8.73 8.42
CA TRP A 233 9.27 -7.61 9.28
C TRP A 233 8.87 -6.26 8.67
N LEU A 234 9.17 -6.03 7.38
CA LEU A 234 8.80 -4.77 6.71
C LEU A 234 7.28 -4.55 6.67
N ILE A 235 6.49 -5.60 6.40
CA ILE A 235 5.03 -5.55 6.48
C ILE A 235 4.58 -5.08 7.87
N GLY A 236 5.16 -5.68 8.93
CA GLY A 236 4.88 -5.28 10.31
C GLY A 236 5.25 -3.82 10.60
N GLN A 237 6.37 -3.32 10.06
CA GLN A 237 6.74 -1.91 10.20
C GLN A 237 5.74 -0.97 9.52
N VAL A 238 5.26 -1.32 8.31
CA VAL A 238 4.27 -0.51 7.60
C VAL A 238 2.94 -0.49 8.36
N GLN A 239 2.48 -1.63 8.87
CA GLN A 239 1.27 -1.71 9.71
C GLN A 239 1.42 -0.88 11.00
N GLY A 240 2.62 -0.88 11.59
CA GLY A 240 2.93 -0.10 12.79
C GLY A 240 2.87 1.42 12.60
N VAL A 241 3.04 1.94 11.38
CA VAL A 241 2.98 3.39 11.11
C VAL A 241 1.64 4.01 11.49
N LEU A 242 0.55 3.26 11.34
CA LEU A 242 -0.81 3.75 11.60
C LEU A 242 -1.32 3.45 13.00
N SER A 243 -0.51 2.76 13.81
CA SER A 243 -0.85 2.36 15.18
C SER A 243 -0.42 3.39 16.24
N VAL A 244 0.08 4.56 15.80
CA VAL A 244 0.55 5.68 16.62
C VAL A 244 -0.35 6.89 16.37
#